data_AF-A0A0C9Y972-F1
#
_entry.id   AF-A0A0C9Y972-F1
#
_cell.length_a   1.000
_cell.length_b   1.000
_cell.length_c   1.000
_cell.angle_alpha   90.00
_cell.angle_beta   90.00
_cell.angle_gamma   90.00
#
_symmetry.space_group_name_H-M   'P 1'
#
loop_
_entity.id
_entity.type
_entity.pdbx_description
1 polymer ?
#
loop_
_entity_poly.entity_id
_entity_poly.type
_entity_poly.pdbx_seq_one_letter_code
_entity_poly.pdbx_strand_id
1 'polypeptide(L)'
;MSEHTAIGKLNADAASGGVLFKLIVFSLSLGILPLTSYFASLKYVWDGNATFAAITAVVAANIVLVTYIVMSLLEDKSSSVQQQHTETRKEK
;
A
#
# COMPACT_ATOMS: atom_id res chain seq x y z
N MET A 1 -17.91 -5.54 -29.29
CA MET A 1 -17.62 -4.14 -28.94
C MET A 1 -17.86 -3.83 -27.45
N SER A 2 -18.83 -4.46 -26.78
CA SER A 2 -19.12 -4.23 -25.36
C SER A 2 -18.03 -4.71 -24.40
N GLU A 3 -17.28 -5.77 -24.75
CA GLU A 3 -16.19 -6.31 -23.92
C GLU A 3 -15.01 -5.35 -23.81
N HIS A 4 -14.68 -4.64 -24.90
CA HIS A 4 -13.58 -3.67 -24.92
C HIS A 4 -13.89 -2.41 -24.09
N THR A 5 -15.17 -2.04 -23.99
CA THR A 5 -15.64 -0.94 -23.14
C THR A 5 -15.69 -1.34 -21.66
N ALA A 6 -16.00 -2.61 -21.36
CA ALA A 6 -16.00 -3.14 -19.99
C ALA A 6 -14.59 -3.18 -19.40
N ILE A 7 -13.60 -3.73 -20.12
CA ILE A 7 -12.19 -3.72 -19.70
C ILE A 7 -11.63 -2.29 -19.57
N GLY A 8 -12.05 -1.36 -20.45
CA GLY A 8 -11.65 0.04 -20.36
C GLY A 8 -12.16 0.73 -19.09
N LYS A 9 -13.41 0.44 -18.68
CA LYS A 9 -13.97 0.93 -17.41
C LYS A 9 -13.33 0.29 -16.19
N LEU A 10 -13.08 -1.02 -16.22
CA LEU A 10 -12.39 -1.73 -15.12
C LEU A 10 -10.97 -1.18 -14.91
N ASN A 11 -10.24 -0.90 -15.99
CA ASN A 11 -8.92 -0.27 -15.92
C ASN A 11 -9.01 1.17 -15.42
N ALA A 12 -10.05 1.93 -15.79
CA ALA A 12 -10.26 3.30 -15.30
C ALA A 12 -10.67 3.35 -13.82
N ASP A 13 -11.41 2.35 -13.33
CA ASP A 13 -11.77 2.18 -11.92
C ASP A 13 -10.56 1.70 -11.09
N ALA A 14 -9.77 0.76 -11.63
CA ALA A 14 -8.49 0.34 -11.04
C ALA A 14 -7.42 1.45 -11.07
N ALA A 15 -7.45 2.31 -12.08
CA ALA A 15 -6.65 3.53 -12.19
C ALA A 15 -7.33 4.74 -11.55
N SER A 16 -8.38 4.54 -10.75
CA SER A 16 -8.94 5.59 -9.92
C SER A 16 -7.80 6.20 -9.11
N GLY A 17 -7.63 7.53 -9.21
CA GLY A 17 -6.41 8.21 -8.76
C GLY A 17 -6.01 7.94 -7.31
N GLY A 18 -6.96 7.50 -6.47
CA GLY A 18 -6.70 7.05 -5.11
C GLY A 18 -5.78 5.84 -5.02
N VAL A 19 -5.96 4.82 -5.87
CA VAL A 19 -5.14 3.59 -5.84
C VAL A 19 -3.72 3.89 -6.32
N LEU A 20 -3.57 4.61 -7.43
CA LEU A 20 -2.26 5.03 -7.95
C LEU A 20 -1.47 5.83 -6.93
N PHE A 21 -2.12 6.78 -6.25
CA PHE A 21 -1.47 7.58 -5.19
C PHE A 21 -0.99 6.69 -4.03
N LYS A 22 -1.81 5.72 -3.59
CA LYS A 22 -1.44 4.78 -2.53
C LYS A 22 -0.29 3.88 -2.91
N LEU A 23 -0.25 3.38 -4.15
CA LEU A 23 0.87 2.59 -4.67
C LEU A 23 2.17 3.39 -4.69
N ILE A 24 2.12 4.66 -5.09
CA ILE A 24 3.29 5.55 -5.06
C ILE A 24 3.77 5.76 -3.62
N VAL A 25 2.87 6.09 -2.70
CA VAL A 25 3.20 6.27 -1.27
C VAL A 25 3.79 4.99 -0.68
N PHE A 26 3.24 3.83 -1.02
CA PHE A 26 3.74 2.55 -0.55
C PHE A 26 5.14 2.23 -1.09
N SER A 27 5.34 2.43 -2.39
CA SER A 27 6.63 2.24 -3.04
C SER A 27 7.72 3.12 -2.41
N LEU A 28 7.40 4.40 -2.15
CA LEU A 28 8.29 5.31 -1.43
C LEU A 28 8.53 4.85 0.01
N SER A 29 7.49 4.40 0.71
CA SER A 29 7.59 3.92 2.10
C SER A 29 8.49 2.70 2.22
N LEU A 30 8.46 1.78 1.24
CA LEU A 30 9.31 0.59 1.21
C LEU A 30 10.80 0.93 1.08
N GLY A 31 11.15 2.05 0.44
CA GLY A 31 12.52 2.55 0.41
C GLY A 31 12.87 3.35 1.67
N ILE A 32 12.06 4.36 1.99
CA ILE A 32 12.38 5.34 3.02
C ILE A 32 12.35 4.72 4.42
N LEU A 33 11.31 3.96 4.78
CA LEU A 33 11.18 3.45 6.15
C LEU A 33 12.29 2.46 6.55
N PRO A 34 12.66 1.46 5.74
CA PRO A 34 13.76 0.56 6.07
C PRO A 34 15.11 1.26 6.08
N LEU A 35 15.34 2.20 5.15
CA LEU A 35 16.57 3.00 5.12
C LEU A 35 16.68 3.90 6.36
N THR A 36 15.61 4.61 6.71
CA THR A 36 15.57 5.43 7.93
C THR A 36 15.76 4.55 9.16
N SER A 37 15.10 3.39 9.22
CA SER A 37 15.25 2.43 10.32
C SER A 37 16.70 1.92 10.44
N TYR A 38 17.37 1.64 9.32
CA TYR A 38 18.78 1.26 9.29
C TYR A 38 19.68 2.35 9.89
N PHE A 39 19.64 3.56 9.34
CA PHE A 39 20.52 4.64 9.78
C PHE A 39 20.20 5.13 11.20
N ALA A 40 18.92 5.12 11.59
CA ALA A 40 18.51 5.45 12.96
C ALA A 40 19.03 4.39 13.94
N SER A 41 18.86 3.10 13.63
CA SER A 41 19.32 2.01 14.50
C SER A 41 20.85 1.95 14.58
N LEU A 42 21.54 2.22 13.47
CA LEU A 42 22.99 2.29 13.42
C LEU A 42 23.57 3.33 14.36
N LYS A 43 22.92 4.50 14.46
CA LYS A 43 23.44 5.64 15.23
C LYS A 43 22.97 5.70 16.68
N TYR A 44 21.75 5.23 16.98
CA TYR A 44 21.12 5.41 18.30
C TYR A 44 20.99 4.12 19.12
N VAL A 45 20.98 2.95 18.48
CA VAL A 45 20.65 1.69 19.17
C VAL A 45 21.86 0.77 19.27
N TRP A 46 22.70 0.73 18.24
CA TRP A 46 23.74 -0.30 18.11
C TRP A 46 25.18 0.23 18.00
N ASP A 47 25.41 1.52 18.29
CA ASP A 47 26.74 2.17 18.36
C ASP A 47 27.66 1.86 17.15
N GLY A 48 27.11 1.86 15.94
CA GLY A 48 27.86 1.58 14.71
C GLY A 48 27.92 0.10 14.28
N ASN A 49 27.28 -0.83 14.99
CA ASN A 49 27.21 -2.23 14.53
C ASN A 49 26.22 -2.39 13.35
N ALA A 50 26.78 -2.39 12.14
CA ALA A 50 26.05 -2.50 10.89
C ALA A 50 25.21 -3.79 10.76
N THR A 51 25.64 -4.89 11.37
CA THR A 51 24.92 -6.17 11.27
C THR A 51 23.57 -6.12 12.00
N PHE A 52 23.54 -5.60 13.24
CA PHE A 52 22.28 -5.46 13.98
C PHE A 52 21.37 -4.38 13.40
N ALA A 53 21.95 -3.30 12.87
CA ALA A 53 21.20 -2.27 12.14
C ALA A 53 20.54 -2.85 10.87
N ALA A 54 21.26 -3.69 10.12
CA ALA A 54 20.73 -4.37 8.93
C ALA A 54 19.57 -5.31 9.27
N ILE A 55 19.70 -6.11 10.34
CA ILE A 55 18.62 -7.00 10.81
C ILE A 55 17.38 -6.17 11.17
N THR A 56 17.56 -5.05 11.87
CA THR A 56 16.46 -4.15 12.24
C THR A 56 15.76 -3.56 11.01
N ALA A 57 16.53 -3.18 10.00
CA ALA A 57 16.00 -2.65 8.74
C ALA A 57 15.19 -3.71 7.96
N VAL A 58 15.66 -4.96 7.93
CA VAL A 58 14.93 -6.08 7.31
C VAL A 58 13.62 -6.33 8.05
N VAL A 59 13.63 -6.32 9.38
CA VAL A 59 12.41 -6.45 10.19
C VAL A 59 11.44 -5.29 9.88
N ALA A 60 11.94 -4.05 9.82
CA ALA A 60 11.13 -2.89 9.46
C ALA A 60 10.50 -3.02 8.06
N ALA A 61 11.25 -3.51 7.07
CA ALA A 61 10.73 -3.74 5.71
C ALA A 61 9.59 -4.76 5.69
N ASN A 62 9.70 -5.84 6.48
CA ASN A 62 8.63 -6.83 6.59
C ASN A 62 7.38 -6.26 7.27
N ILE A 63 7.53 -5.38 8.28
CA ILE A 63 6.40 -4.68 8.89
C ILE A 63 5.67 -3.79 7.88
N VAL A 64 6.42 -3.06 7.04
CA VAL A 64 5.86 -2.24 5.97
C VAL A 64 5.09 -3.09 4.97
N LEU A 65 5.64 -4.24 4.56
CA LEU A 65 4.98 -5.19 3.68
C LEU A 65 3.65 -5.67 4.27
N VAL A 66 3.65 -6.14 5.52
CA VAL A 66 2.43 -6.61 6.21
C VAL A 66 1.40 -5.49 6.32
N THR A 67 1.83 -4.28 6.68
CA THR A 67 0.95 -3.10 6.78
C THR A 67 0.25 -2.82 5.45
N TYR A 68 0.96 -2.94 4.33
CA TYR A 68 0.35 -2.77 3.01
C TYR A 68 -0.64 -3.85 2.67
N ILE A 69 -0.32 -5.12 2.93
CA ILE A 69 -1.26 -6.22 2.70
C ILE A 69 -2.55 -5.97 3.48
N VAL A 70 -2.45 -5.60 4.76
CA VAL A 70 -3.63 -5.27 5.58
C VAL A 70 -4.40 -4.08 5.02
N MET A 71 -3.71 -2.99 4.68
CA MET A 71 -4.33 -1.79 4.10
C MET A 71 -5.07 -2.11 2.78
N SER A 72 -4.45 -2.89 1.89
CA SER A 72 -5.07 -3.34 0.65
C SER A 72 -6.32 -4.19 0.92
N LEU A 73 -6.26 -5.14 1.86
CA LEU A 73 -7.42 -5.97 2.21
C LEU A 73 -8.58 -5.14 2.80
N LEU A 74 -8.29 -4.11 3.58
CA LEU A 74 -9.30 -3.19 4.11
C LEU A 74 -9.94 -2.32 3.01
N GLU A 75 -9.14 -1.89 2.04
CA GLU A 75 -9.59 -1.14 0.87
C GLU A 75 -10.47 -1.99 -0.07
N ASP A 76 -10.10 -3.25 -0.31
CA ASP A 76 -10.91 -4.22 -1.07
C ASP A 76 -12.30 -4.42 -0.44
N LYS A 77 -12.34 -4.55 0.90
CA LYS A 77 -13.60 -4.64 1.66
C LYS A 77 -14.44 -3.36 1.55
N SER A 78 -13.81 -2.19 1.66
CA SER A 78 -14.52 -0.90 1.63
C SER A 78 -15.10 -0.59 0.25
N SER A 79 -14.38 -0.95 -0.82
CA SER A 79 -14.84 -0.82 -2.20
C SER A 79 -16.10 -1.64 -2.46
N SER A 80 -16.19 -2.85 -1.90
CA SER A 80 -17.40 -3.71 -2.01
C SER A 80 -18.64 -3.08 -1.36
N VAL A 81 -18.48 -2.34 -0.25
CA VAL A 81 -19.60 -1.67 0.46
C VAL A 81 -20.04 -0.39 -0.26
N GLN A 82 -19.11 0.36 -0.86
CA GLN A 82 -19.39 1.59 -1.60
C GLN A 82 -20.17 1.32 -2.91
N GLN A 83 -19.90 0.19 -3.57
CA GLN A 83 -20.61 -0.24 -4.77
C GLN A 83 -22.08 -0.57 -4.46
N GLN A 84 -22.37 -1.30 -3.38
CA GLN A 84 -23.75 -1.61 -2.98
C GLN A 84 -24.62 -0.37 -2.71
N HIS A 85 -24.07 0.66 -2.06
CA HIS A 85 -24.83 1.90 -1.77
C HIS A 85 -25.16 2.69 -3.05
N THR A 86 -24.27 2.66 -4.04
CA THR A 86 -24.46 3.41 -5.29
C THR A 86 -25.53 2.74 -6.17
N GLU A 87 -25.71 1.42 -6.08
CA GLU A 87 -26.76 0.69 -6.80
C GLU A 87 -28.15 0.89 -6.17
N THR A 88 -28.28 0.89 -4.84
CA THR A 88 -29.60 1.08 -4.17
C THR A 88 -30.19 2.48 -4.37
N ARG A 89 -29.36 3.47 -4.72
CA ARG A 89 -29.79 4.85 -4.98
C ARG A 89 -30.16 5.11 -6.45
N LYS A 90 -29.79 4.22 -7.37
CA LYS A 90 -30.20 4.29 -8.79
C LYS A 90 -31.52 3.57 -9.06
N GLU A 91 -31.97 2.74 -8.12
CA GLU A 91 -33.23 1.98 -8.19
C GLU A 91 -34.42 2.66 -7.48
N LYS A 92 -34.19 3.80 -6.82
CA LYS A 92 -35.24 4.68 -6.25
C LYS A 92 -35.32 5.98 -7.03
#